data_AF-A0A8R7TIR9-F1
#
_entry.id   AF-A0A8R7TIR9-F1
#
_cell.length_a   1.000
_cell.length_b   1.000
_cell.length_c   1.000
_cell.angle_alpha   90.00
_cell.angle_beta   90.00
_cell.angle_gamma   90.00
#
_symmetry.space_group_name_H-M   'P 1'
#
loop_
_entity.id
_entity.type
_entity.pdbx_description
1 polymer ?
#
loop_
_entity_poly.entity_id
_entity_poly.type
_entity_poly.pdbx_seq_one_letter_code
_entity_poly.pdbx_strand_id
1 'polypeptide(L)' 'GFFFVSGYGGTGKTFLWSSIIAYLRGKERIVLTVASSGVAALLLPGGRTAHSRFKIPISLDDNGTCDIKRSSKLAEMI' A
#
# COMPACT_ATOMS: atom_id res chain seq x y z
N GLY A 1 -10.27 -12.27 -2.66
CA GLY A 1 -11.44 -11.41 -2.89
C GLY A 1 -10.99 -9.97 -2.98
N PHE A 2 -11.66 -9.15 -3.79
CA PHE A 2 -11.42 -7.71 -3.89
C PHE A 2 -12.54 -6.96 -3.16
N PHE A 3 -12.18 -5.97 -2.35
CA PHE A 3 -13.13 -5.17 -1.58
C PHE A 3 -12.83 -3.69 -1.81
N PHE A 4 -13.88 -2.90 -2.04
CA PHE A 4 -13.79 -1.44 -2.15
C PHE A 4 -14.62 -0.80 -1.04
N VAL A 5 -13.98 0.02 -0.22
CA VAL A 5 -14.62 0.74 0.88
C VAL A 5 -14.59 2.23 0.58
N SER A 6 -15.76 2.84 0.44
CA SER A 6 -15.92 4.27 0.16
C SER A 6 -16.80 4.94 1.21
N GLY A 7 -16.68 6.26 1.31
CA GLY A 7 -17.46 7.10 2.24
C GLY A 7 -16.98 8.54 2.21
N TYR A 8 -17.81 9.46 2.67
CA TYR A 8 -17.50 10.90 2.71
C TYR A 8 -16.29 11.26 3.59
N GLY A 9 -15.82 12.51 3.52
CA GLY A 9 -14.79 13.01 4.43
C GLY A 9 -15.19 12.81 5.90
N GLY A 10 -14.22 12.46 6.76
CA GLY A 10 -14.47 12.30 8.20
C GLY A 10 -15.12 10.99 8.64
N THR A 11 -15.48 10.06 7.74
CA THR A 11 -16.15 8.79 8.11
C THR A 11 -15.23 7.71 8.71
N GLY A 12 -14.01 8.05 9.12
CA GLY A 12 -13.11 7.09 9.78
C GLY A 12 -12.49 6.00 8.90
N LYS A 13 -12.52 6.12 7.56
CA LYS A 13 -11.91 5.12 6.64
C LYS A 13 -10.45 4.80 6.98
N THR A 14 -9.65 5.82 7.29
CA THR A 14 -8.25 5.64 7.70
C THR A 14 -8.14 4.80 8.98
N PHE A 15 -9.00 5.08 9.97
CA PHE A 15 -9.06 4.31 11.21
C PHE A 15 -9.46 2.85 10.97
N LEU A 16 -10.45 2.62 10.10
CA LEU A 16 -10.87 1.27 9.70
C LEU A 16 -9.70 0.50 9.08
N TRP A 17 -8.99 1.09 8.11
CA TRP A 17 -7.84 0.45 7.49
C TRP A 17 -6.73 0.18 8.52
N SER A 18 -6.40 1.13 9.39
CA SER A 18 -5.43 0.95 10.46
C SER A 18 -5.79 -0.21 11.40
N SER A 19 -7.07 -0.36 11.72
CA SER A 19 -7.58 -1.45 12.57
C SER A 19 -7.44 -2.81 11.88
N ILE A 20 -7.78 -2.90 10.59
CA ILE A 20 -7.62 -4.12 9.79
C ILE A 20 -6.13 -4.49 9.68
N ILE A 21 -5.26 -3.52 9.43
CA ILE A 21 -3.80 -3.73 9.36
C ILE A 21 -3.28 -4.27 10.68
N ALA A 22 -3.65 -3.65 11.80
CA ALA A 22 -3.23 -4.08 13.13
C ALA A 22 -3.69 -5.50 13.44
N TYR A 23 -4.95 -5.83 13.16
CA TYR A 23 -5.51 -7.17 13.34
C TYR A 23 -4.77 -8.22 12.51
N LEU A 24 -4.51 -7.95 11.23
CA LEU A 24 -3.82 -8.90 10.34
C LEU A 24 -2.35 -9.09 10.74
N ARG A 25 -1.66 -8.01 11.13
CA ARG A 25 -0.28 -8.10 11.63
C ARG A 25 -0.20 -8.82 12.98
N GLY A 26 -1.20 -8.65 13.84
CA GLY A 26 -1.33 -9.42 15.09
C GLY A 26 -1.54 -10.92 14.86
N LYS A 27 -1.95 -11.32 13.65
CA LYS A 27 -1.99 -12.72 13.19
C LYS A 27 -0.75 -13.12 12.38
N GLU A 28 0.35 -12.38 12.54
CA GLU A 28 1.63 -12.62 11.88
C GLU A 28 1.57 -12.64 10.35
N ARG A 29 0.54 -12.01 9.75
CA ARG A 29 0.41 -11.92 8.30
C ARG A 29 1.21 -10.75 7.76
N ILE A 30 1.82 -10.96 6.59
CA ILE A 30 2.47 -9.89 5.82
C ILE A 30 1.37 -8.98 5.25
N VAL A 31 1.42 -7.68 5.58
CA VAL A 31 0.44 -6.68 5.12
C VAL A 31 1.18 -5.50 4.49
N LEU A 32 0.90 -5.28 3.19
CA LEU A 32 1.44 -4.16 2.43
C LEU A 32 0.47 -2.98 2.47
N THR A 33 0.86 -1.92 3.16
CA THR A 33 0.05 -0.70 3.29
C THR A 33 0.52 0.33 2.27
N VAL A 34 -0.35 0.62 1.30
CA VAL A 34 -0.02 1.45 0.15
C VAL A 34 -1.05 2.55 -0.03
N ALA A 35 -0.58 3.77 -0.29
CA ALA A 35 -1.41 4.91 -0.64
C ALA A 35 -0.89 5.62 -1.90
N SER A 36 -1.71 6.45 -2.54
CA SER A 36 -1.29 7.24 -3.70
C SER A 36 -0.41 8.43 -3.31
N SER A 37 -0.79 9.15 -2.25
CA SER A 37 -0.08 10.33 -1.72
C SER A 37 0.79 10.00 -0.51
N GLY A 38 1.89 10.75 -0.34
CA GLY A 38 2.76 10.65 0.83
C GLY A 38 2.02 10.94 2.13
N VAL A 39 1.16 11.95 2.16
CA VAL A 39 0.38 12.31 3.37
C VAL A 39 -0.56 11.16 3.76
N ALA A 40 -1.24 10.56 2.79
CA ALA A 40 -2.12 9.41 3.04
C ALA A 40 -1.34 8.18 3.53
N ALA A 41 -0.13 7.96 3.00
CA ALA A 41 0.74 6.88 3.44
C ALA A 41 1.19 7.07 4.91
N LEU A 42 1.51 8.29 5.32
CA LEU A 42 1.92 8.61 6.70
C LEU A 42 0.82 8.31 7.73
N LEU A 43 -0.44 8.41 7.34
CA LEU A 43 -1.58 8.12 8.21
C LEU A 43 -1.83 6.61 8.43
N LEU A 44 -1.16 5.75 7.65
CA LEU A 44 -1.31 4.29 7.75
C LEU A 44 -0.06 3.66 8.39
N PRO A 45 -0.21 2.69 9.31
CA PRO A 45 0.93 2.02 9.94
C PRO A 45 1.88 1.34 8.94
N GLY A 46 3.13 1.80 8.89
CA GLY A 46 4.14 1.34 7.93
C GLY A 46 3.79 1.65 6.46
N GLY A 47 2.91 2.62 6.24
CA GLY A 47 2.44 3.02 4.92
C GLY A 47 3.55 3.53 4.03
N ARG A 48 3.47 3.20 2.75
CA ARG A 48 4.32 3.73 1.69
C ARG A 48 3.47 4.19 0.52
N THR A 49 4.02 5.09 -0.29
CA THR A 49 3.36 5.43 -1.56
C THR A 49 3.44 4.26 -2.54
N ALA A 50 2.48 4.14 -3.46
CA ALA A 50 2.53 3.12 -4.51
C ALA A 50 3.84 3.20 -5.32
N HIS A 51 4.28 4.42 -5.64
CA HIS A 51 5.55 4.69 -6.30
C HIS A 51 6.74 4.09 -5.56
N SER A 52 6.86 4.35 -4.25
CA SER A 52 7.99 3.82 -3.47
C SER A 52 7.86 2.34 -3.14
N ARG A 53 6.64 1.81 -2.96
CA ARG A 53 6.42 0.39 -2.65
C ARG A 53 6.66 -0.50 -3.84
N PHE A 54 6.19 -0.10 -5.02
CA PHE A 54 6.26 -0.92 -6.22
C PHE A 54 7.33 -0.45 -7.21
N LYS A 55 8.14 0.56 -6.84
CA LYS A 55 9.15 1.16 -7.72
C LYS A 55 8.56 1.58 -9.07
N ILE A 56 7.41 2.26 -9.01
CA ILE A 56 6.76 2.82 -10.20
C ILE A 56 7.56 4.06 -10.60
N PRO A 57 8.08 4.13 -11.84
CA PRO A 57 8.80 5.30 -12.30
C PRO A 57 7.88 6.52 -12.36
N ILE A 58 8.42 7.70 -12.07
CA ILE A 58 7.66 8.98 -12.07
C ILE A 58 7.38 9.43 -13.51
N SER A 59 8.38 9.27 -14.38
CA SER A 59 8.24 9.46 -15.82
C SER A 59 7.89 8.11 -16.44
N LEU A 60 6.63 7.97 -16.87
CA LEU A 60 6.15 6.79 -17.58
C LEU A 60 6.23 7.05 -19.08
N ASP A 61 6.89 6.15 -19.80
CA ASP A 61 6.71 5.94 -21.23
C ASP A 61 5.57 4.92 -21.46
N ASP A 62 5.11 4.77 -22.70
CA ASP A 62 3.99 3.86 -23.03
C ASP A 62 4.25 2.40 -22.62
N ASN A 63 5.51 2.04 -22.35
CA ASN A 63 5.92 0.73 -21.89
C ASN A 63 6.48 0.72 -20.45
N GLY A 64 6.16 1.75 -19.66
CA GLY A 64 6.65 1.92 -18.29
C GLY A 64 6.16 0.79 -17.38
N THR A 65 7.09 0.08 -16.75
CA THR A 65 6.80 -1.01 -15.81
C THR A 65 7.43 -0.76 -14.44
N CYS A 66 6.95 -1.47 -13.42
CA CYS A 66 7.55 -1.46 -12.09
C CYS A 66 8.89 -2.22 -12.05
N ASP A 67 9.96 -1.58 -11.57
CA ASP A 67 11.31 -2.18 -11.52
C ASP A 67 11.49 -3.10 -10.28
N ILE A 68 10.77 -4.21 -10.26
CA ILE A 68 10.86 -5.22 -9.18
C ILE A 68 11.48 -6.50 -9.73
N LYS A 69 12.74 -6.74 -9.38
CA LYS A 69 13.43 -7.99 -9.73
C LYS A 69 12.80 -9.17 -9.00
N ARG A 70 12.58 -10.29 -9.71
CA ARG A 70 11.94 -11.51 -9.17
C ARG A 70 12.66 -12.11 -7.97
N SER A 71 13.99 -12.01 -7.91
CA SER A 71 14.83 -12.49 -6.80
C SER A 71 15.04 -11.44 -5.70
N SER A 72 14.33 -10.32 -5.74
CA SER A 72 14.45 -9.30 -4.70
C SER A 72 13.60 -9.65 -3.47
N LYS A 73 14.08 -9.27 -2.30
CA LYS A 73 13.30 -9.34 -1.05
C LYS A 73 11.94 -8.64 -1.13
N LEU A 74 11.80 -7.67 -2.04
CA LEU A 74 10.54 -6.98 -2.26
C LEU A 74 9.52 -7.85 -2.99
N ALA A 75 9.98 -8.69 -3.92
CA ALA A 75 9.15 -9.67 -4.61
C ALA A 75 8.66 -10.77 -3.66
N GLU A 76 9.47 -11.18 -2.67
CA GLU A 76 9.04 -12.15 -1.64
C GLU A 76 7.88 -11.65 -0.76
N MET A 77 7.63 -10.34 -0.75
CA MET A 77 6.56 -9.72 0.03
C MET A 77 5.27 -9.47 -0.77
N ILE A 78 5.28 -9.67 -2.10
CA ILE A 78 4.16 -9.39 -3.02
C ILE A 78 3.53 -10.72 -3.45
#